data_AF-A0A3A9UZQ7-F1
#
_entry.id   AF-A0A3A9UZQ7-F1
#
_cell.length_a   1.000
_cell.length_b   1.000
_cell.length_c   1.000
_cell.angle_alpha   90.00
_cell.angle_beta   90.00
_cell.angle_gamma   90.00
#
_symmetry.space_group_name_H-M   'P 1'
#
loop_
_entity.id
_entity.type
_entity.pdbx_description
1 polymer ?
#
loop_
_entity_poly.entity_id
_entity_poly.type
_entity_poly.pdbx_seq_one_letter_code
_entity_poly.pdbx_strand_id
1 'polypeptide(L)'
;MTTTIYDRFNRLVLTDTRWSAPVNIEGTIYLVFVDDCEFEKIANRDNAVMILAGDGQLIARWKKWWFESLDPDDLPETEVNGQNGISLIVIDKVNNEVIHDCGLKIAYKCVETSDLKAAFTGSGGKAAAESWVVTQCSRTALTAAAERDPFTSNIHKYVDFNSGKTNVKDPVYDYTCITDSIIHGGYIMTLNDKEILKLSESPLAETIKLAFASGDLAASAPSPSVTDTEWTPEKKESLRAAIREVRKLEGLDQ
;
A
#
# COMPACT_ATOMS: atom_id res chain seq x y z
N MET A 1 8.21 3.30 -3.01
CA MET A 1 7.61 1.98 -3.32
C MET A 1 7.10 1.40 -1.99
N THR A 2 6.45 0.23 -1.93
CA THR A 2 5.81 -0.30 -0.71
C THR A 2 6.07 -1.78 -0.55
N THR A 3 5.76 -2.38 0.60
CA THR A 3 5.64 -3.84 0.73
C THR A 3 4.34 -4.19 1.42
N THR A 4 3.57 -5.08 0.79
CA THR A 4 2.36 -5.66 1.38
C THR A 4 2.42 -7.17 1.32
N ILE A 5 2.03 -7.79 2.43
CA ILE A 5 1.96 -9.22 2.65
C ILE A 5 0.51 -9.58 3.00
N TYR A 6 -0.11 -10.41 2.18
CA TYR A 6 -1.29 -11.16 2.56
C TYR A 6 -0.85 -12.56 3.00
N ASP A 7 -0.91 -12.83 4.29
CA ASP A 7 -0.51 -14.10 4.88
C ASP A 7 -1.77 -14.92 5.20
N ARG A 8 -2.21 -15.71 4.22
CA ARG A 8 -3.39 -16.57 4.34
C ARG A 8 -3.20 -17.62 5.41
N PHE A 9 -1.97 -18.11 5.60
CA PHE A 9 -1.64 -19.13 6.60
C PHE A 9 -1.88 -18.63 8.02
N ASN A 10 -1.39 -17.43 8.36
CA ASN A 10 -1.60 -16.80 9.66
C ASN A 10 -2.88 -15.97 9.73
N ARG A 11 -3.66 -15.91 8.65
CA ARG A 11 -4.90 -15.12 8.49
C ARG A 11 -4.70 -13.64 8.84
N LEU A 12 -3.73 -13.00 8.20
CA LEU A 12 -3.46 -11.58 8.41
C LEU A 12 -3.03 -10.88 7.12
N VAL A 13 -3.24 -9.56 7.11
CA VAL A 13 -2.63 -8.65 6.15
C VAL A 13 -1.67 -7.74 6.89
N LEU A 14 -0.55 -7.42 6.24
CA LEU A 14 0.45 -6.49 6.75
C LEU A 14 1.02 -5.63 5.62
N THR A 15 1.17 -4.34 5.86
CA THR A 15 1.82 -3.39 4.94
C THR A 15 2.86 -2.55 5.68
N ASP A 16 3.87 -2.11 4.96
CA ASP A 16 4.78 -1.08 5.43
C ASP A 16 4.08 0.31 5.47
N THR A 17 4.69 1.25 6.17
CA THR A 17 4.13 2.59 6.40
C THR A 17 4.77 3.69 5.57
N ARG A 18 5.85 3.42 4.82
CA ARG A 18 6.60 4.44 4.10
C ARG A 18 5.76 5.07 3.00
N TRP A 19 5.71 6.40 3.00
CA TRP A 19 5.31 7.21 1.86
C TRP A 19 6.53 7.92 1.31
N SER A 20 6.70 7.92 -0.01
CA SER A 20 7.95 8.37 -0.60
C SER A 20 7.77 9.06 -1.94
N ALA A 21 8.65 10.00 -2.26
CA ALA A 21 8.74 10.67 -3.54
C ALA A 21 10.21 10.67 -4.02
N PRO A 22 10.53 10.04 -5.16
CA PRO A 22 11.85 10.18 -5.77
C PRO A 22 11.98 11.58 -6.38
N VAL A 23 13.13 12.23 -6.18
CA VAL A 23 13.44 13.54 -6.77
C VAL A 23 14.83 13.51 -7.39
N ASN A 24 14.96 14.01 -8.61
CA ASN A 24 16.23 14.11 -9.31
C ASN A 24 16.74 15.55 -9.22
N ILE A 25 17.87 15.75 -8.55
CA ILE A 25 18.53 17.05 -8.39
C ILE A 25 19.94 16.91 -8.94
N GLU A 26 20.22 17.64 -10.02
CA GLU A 26 21.54 17.66 -10.69
C GLU A 26 22.07 16.25 -11.06
N GLY A 27 21.17 15.34 -11.44
CA GLY A 27 21.50 13.97 -11.84
C GLY A 27 21.59 12.99 -10.66
N THR A 28 21.45 13.45 -9.42
CA THR A 28 21.38 12.59 -8.24
C THR A 28 19.92 12.30 -7.88
N ILE A 29 19.58 11.02 -7.75
CA ILE A 29 18.24 10.60 -7.31
C ILE A 29 18.22 10.48 -5.80
N TYR A 30 17.44 11.36 -5.17
CA TYR A 30 17.11 11.31 -3.76
C TYR A 30 15.76 10.65 -3.56
N LEU A 31 15.59 9.97 -2.44
CA LEU A 31 14.29 9.58 -1.94
C LEU A 31 13.92 10.45 -0.75
N VAL A 32 12.83 11.20 -0.88
CA VAL A 32 12.21 11.91 0.24
C VAL A 32 11.07 11.06 0.77
N PHE A 33 10.99 10.85 2.08
CA PHE A 33 10.02 9.92 2.63
C PHE A 33 9.61 10.25 4.06
N VAL A 34 8.51 9.62 4.50
CA VAL A 34 8.08 9.56 5.90
C VAL A 34 7.61 8.15 6.22
N ASP A 35 7.96 7.66 7.42
CA ASP A 35 7.59 6.31 7.88
C ASP A 35 6.43 6.31 8.86
N ASP A 36 6.15 7.41 9.54
CA ASP A 36 4.99 7.52 10.43
C ASP A 36 4.13 8.69 9.98
N CYS A 37 3.03 8.36 9.32
CA CYS A 37 1.94 9.30 9.05
C CYS A 37 0.62 8.56 9.31
N GLU A 38 -0.43 9.32 9.60
CA GLU A 38 -1.74 8.74 9.91
C GLU A 38 -2.45 8.16 8.67
N PHE A 39 -1.83 8.28 7.50
CA PHE A 39 -2.35 7.79 6.24
C PHE A 39 -1.87 6.37 5.93
N GLU A 40 -2.74 5.41 6.21
CA GLU A 40 -2.41 3.99 6.06
C GLU A 40 -2.86 3.46 4.68
N LYS A 41 -2.08 2.50 4.14
CA LYS A 41 -2.35 1.81 2.86
C LYS A 41 -3.38 0.67 2.97
N ILE A 42 -3.85 0.41 4.19
CA ILE A 42 -4.91 -0.56 4.49
C ILE A 42 -6.19 0.23 4.80
N ALA A 43 -7.29 -0.13 4.15
CA ALA A 43 -8.64 0.32 4.45
C ALA A 43 -9.41 -0.85 5.07
N ASN A 44 -9.43 -0.92 6.40
CA ASN A 44 -10.03 -2.01 7.16
C ASN A 44 -11.50 -1.72 7.49
N ARG A 45 -12.40 -2.64 7.11
CA ARG A 45 -13.79 -2.71 7.59
C ARG A 45 -13.95 -3.90 8.55
N ASP A 46 -15.16 -4.23 8.99
CA ASP A 46 -15.38 -5.28 9.99
C ASP A 46 -15.20 -6.69 9.41
N ASN A 47 -15.62 -6.93 8.19
CA ASN A 47 -15.61 -8.23 7.52
C ASN A 47 -14.80 -8.24 6.22
N ALA A 48 -14.43 -7.07 5.69
CA ALA A 48 -13.55 -6.93 4.54
C ALA A 48 -12.35 -6.01 4.80
N VAL A 49 -11.31 -6.14 3.96
CA VAL A 49 -10.20 -5.20 3.91
C VAL A 49 -9.79 -4.92 2.47
N MET A 50 -9.52 -3.64 2.19
CA MET A 50 -8.94 -3.21 0.93
C MET A 50 -7.50 -2.75 1.14
N ILE A 51 -6.60 -3.25 0.31
CA ILE A 51 -5.17 -2.90 0.31
C ILE A 51 -4.90 -2.06 -0.93
N LEU A 52 -4.16 -0.98 -0.78
CA LEU A 52 -3.93 0.01 -1.83
C LEU A 52 -2.44 0.27 -2.03
N ALA A 53 -2.01 0.42 -3.28
CA ALA A 53 -0.66 0.87 -3.62
C ALA A 53 -0.69 1.69 -4.92
N GLY A 54 0.19 2.68 -5.04
CA GLY A 54 0.25 3.62 -6.16
C GLY A 54 0.20 5.08 -5.74
N ASP A 55 -0.44 5.90 -6.56
CA ASP A 55 -0.60 7.34 -6.40
C ASP A 55 -1.37 7.68 -5.11
N GLY A 56 -0.81 8.56 -4.29
CA GLY A 56 -1.39 8.86 -2.98
C GLY A 56 -2.74 9.59 -3.05
N GLN A 57 -2.98 10.41 -4.08
CA GLN A 57 -4.26 11.09 -4.25
C GLN A 57 -5.35 10.12 -4.70
N LEU A 58 -5.03 9.18 -5.59
CA LEU A 58 -5.94 8.08 -5.92
C LEU A 58 -6.25 7.24 -4.69
N ILE A 59 -5.24 6.86 -3.90
CA ILE A 59 -5.45 6.09 -2.66
C ILE A 59 -6.40 6.85 -1.71
N ALA A 60 -6.25 8.16 -1.57
CA ALA A 60 -7.17 9.00 -0.81
C ALA A 60 -8.61 8.92 -1.31
N ARG A 61 -8.82 9.06 -2.63
CA ARG A 61 -10.16 8.94 -3.25
C ARG A 61 -10.77 7.55 -3.02
N TRP A 62 -9.98 6.49 -3.19
CA TRP A 62 -10.42 5.11 -2.97
C TRP A 62 -10.75 4.82 -1.50
N LYS A 63 -9.96 5.31 -0.55
CA LYS A 63 -10.29 5.18 0.89
C LYS A 63 -11.58 5.91 1.21
N LYS A 64 -11.74 7.16 0.74
CA LYS A 64 -12.96 7.93 0.97
C LYS A 64 -14.19 7.18 0.46
N TRP A 65 -14.15 6.73 -0.80
CA TRP A 65 -15.22 5.94 -1.40
C TRP A 65 -15.52 4.67 -0.61
N TRP A 66 -14.51 3.91 -0.17
CA TRP A 66 -14.67 2.66 0.57
C TRP A 66 -15.40 2.81 1.91
N PHE A 67 -15.23 3.94 2.59
CA PHE A 67 -15.85 4.20 3.88
C PHE A 67 -17.16 4.97 3.78
N GLU A 68 -17.31 5.87 2.80
CA GLU A 68 -18.47 6.78 2.72
C GLU A 68 -19.56 6.33 1.74
N SER A 69 -19.18 5.67 0.63
CA SER A 69 -20.11 5.33 -0.45
C SER A 69 -20.25 3.81 -0.60
N LEU A 70 -19.13 3.14 -0.90
CA LEU A 70 -19.06 1.73 -1.26
C LEU A 70 -20.11 1.37 -2.33
N ASP A 71 -20.35 2.30 -3.26
CA ASP A 71 -21.23 2.13 -4.40
C ASP A 71 -20.48 1.41 -5.53
N PRO A 72 -20.89 0.19 -5.94
CA PRO A 72 -20.24 -0.54 -7.02
C PRO A 72 -20.41 0.13 -8.40
N ASP A 73 -21.39 1.03 -8.57
CA ASP A 73 -21.67 1.67 -9.85
C ASP A 73 -20.94 3.02 -10.01
N ASP A 74 -20.44 3.60 -8.91
CA ASP A 74 -19.66 4.85 -8.88
C ASP A 74 -18.23 4.60 -8.36
N LEU A 75 -17.42 3.94 -9.19
CA LEU A 75 -16.02 3.63 -8.85
C LEU A 75 -15.11 4.86 -9.03
N PRO A 76 -14.19 5.14 -8.10
CA PRO A 76 -13.17 6.16 -8.29
C PRO A 76 -12.26 5.87 -9.49
N GLU A 77 -11.59 6.92 -9.97
CA GLU A 77 -10.61 6.80 -11.05
C GLU A 77 -9.47 5.83 -10.68
N THR A 78 -8.93 5.16 -11.70
CA THR A 78 -7.80 4.22 -11.56
C THR A 78 -6.52 4.71 -12.21
N GLU A 79 -6.58 5.86 -12.89
CA GLU A 79 -5.54 6.38 -13.77
C GLU A 79 -5.17 7.82 -13.44
N VAL A 80 -3.92 8.17 -13.68
CA VAL A 80 -3.41 9.55 -13.67
C VAL A 80 -2.83 9.83 -15.05
N ASN A 81 -3.31 10.86 -15.74
CA ASN A 81 -2.86 11.22 -17.09
C ASN A 81 -2.91 10.05 -18.10
N GLY A 82 -3.93 9.19 -18.00
CA GLY A 82 -4.12 8.03 -18.89
C GLY A 82 -3.17 6.86 -18.62
N GLN A 83 -2.46 6.86 -17.49
CA GLN A 83 -1.64 5.74 -17.04
C GLN A 83 -2.23 5.16 -15.75
N ASN A 84 -2.15 3.84 -15.58
CA ASN A 84 -2.56 3.19 -14.33
C ASN A 84 -1.84 3.86 -13.15
N GLY A 85 -2.62 4.35 -12.19
CA GLY A 85 -2.11 5.07 -11.04
C GLY A 85 -2.30 4.30 -9.73
N ILE A 86 -3.13 3.26 -9.71
CA ILE A 86 -3.42 2.51 -8.49
C ILE A 86 -3.54 1.00 -8.75
N SER A 87 -3.12 0.24 -7.75
CA SER A 87 -3.36 -1.20 -7.62
C SER A 87 -4.11 -1.43 -6.31
N LEU A 88 -5.08 -2.34 -6.34
CA LEU A 88 -5.88 -2.66 -5.17
C LEU A 88 -6.20 -4.15 -5.08
N ILE A 89 -6.35 -4.62 -3.84
CA ILE A 89 -6.72 -5.98 -3.51
C ILE A 89 -7.84 -5.90 -2.48
N VAL A 90 -8.91 -6.68 -2.67
CA VAL A 90 -10.01 -6.78 -1.70
C VAL A 90 -10.02 -8.20 -1.13
N ILE A 91 -10.04 -8.29 0.20
CA ILE A 91 -9.99 -9.54 0.93
C ILE A 91 -11.23 -9.66 1.82
N ASP A 92 -11.90 -10.79 1.71
CA ASP A 92 -12.90 -11.25 2.67
C ASP A 92 -12.18 -11.84 3.88
N LYS A 93 -12.37 -11.22 5.05
CA LYS A 93 -11.72 -11.63 6.30
C LYS A 93 -12.42 -12.82 6.95
N VAL A 94 -13.70 -13.02 6.69
CA VAL A 94 -14.50 -14.14 7.20
C VAL A 94 -13.95 -15.42 6.58
N ASN A 95 -13.95 -15.48 5.25
CA ASN A 95 -13.50 -16.66 4.51
C ASN A 95 -11.98 -16.70 4.32
N ASN A 96 -11.27 -15.59 4.58
CA ASN A 96 -9.82 -15.45 4.37
C ASN A 96 -9.46 -15.76 2.91
N GLU A 97 -10.09 -15.00 2.02
CA GLU A 97 -10.01 -15.14 0.57
C GLU A 97 -9.87 -13.79 -0.13
N VAL A 98 -9.09 -13.76 -1.20
CA VAL A 98 -9.00 -12.60 -2.08
C VAL A 98 -10.19 -12.64 -3.04
N ILE A 99 -11.09 -11.67 -2.91
CA ILE A 99 -12.31 -11.57 -3.73
C ILE A 99 -12.13 -10.63 -4.93
N HIS A 100 -11.11 -9.78 -4.90
CA HIS A 100 -10.64 -9.04 -6.07
C HIS A 100 -9.14 -8.80 -6.00
N ASP A 101 -8.45 -8.94 -7.14
CA ASP A 101 -7.02 -8.75 -7.27
C ASP A 101 -6.68 -7.92 -8.51
N CYS A 102 -6.14 -6.73 -8.26
CA CYS A 102 -5.45 -5.92 -9.24
C CYS A 102 -4.13 -5.41 -8.63
N GLY A 103 -3.37 -6.30 -7.97
CA GLY A 103 -2.17 -5.89 -7.24
C GLY A 103 -1.17 -6.98 -6.84
N LEU A 104 -1.57 -8.23 -6.66
CA LEU A 104 -0.68 -9.30 -6.22
C LEU A 104 0.32 -9.69 -7.32
N LYS A 105 1.55 -10.01 -6.89
CA LYS A 105 2.64 -10.35 -7.82
C LYS A 105 3.32 -11.67 -7.52
N ILE A 106 3.58 -11.92 -6.25
CA ILE A 106 4.27 -13.15 -5.83
C ILE A 106 3.29 -13.93 -4.97
N ALA A 107 2.94 -15.13 -5.41
CA ALA A 107 2.07 -16.03 -4.67
C ALA A 107 2.87 -17.25 -4.24
N TYR A 108 2.83 -17.57 -2.95
CA TYR A 108 3.33 -18.82 -2.41
C TYR A 108 2.15 -19.78 -2.24
N LYS A 109 2.21 -20.92 -2.94
CA LYS A 109 1.15 -21.93 -2.97
C LYS A 109 1.66 -23.27 -2.47
N CYS A 110 0.79 -24.07 -1.85
CA CYS A 110 1.09 -25.46 -1.57
C CYS A 110 1.26 -26.23 -2.88
N VAL A 111 2.33 -27.01 -3.01
CA VAL A 111 2.63 -27.77 -4.24
C VAL A 111 1.56 -28.83 -4.53
N GLU A 112 1.02 -29.46 -3.49
CA GLU A 112 0.06 -30.57 -3.63
C GLU A 112 -1.36 -30.06 -3.92
N THR A 113 -1.83 -29.07 -3.16
CA THR A 113 -3.22 -28.61 -3.25
C THR A 113 -3.40 -27.38 -4.11
N SER A 114 -2.31 -26.72 -4.52
CA SER A 114 -2.33 -25.38 -5.15
C SER A 114 -2.96 -24.28 -4.29
N ASP A 115 -3.21 -24.54 -3.00
CA ASP A 115 -3.77 -23.54 -2.09
C ASP A 115 -2.79 -22.39 -1.89
N LEU A 116 -3.29 -21.16 -2.05
CA LEU A 116 -2.56 -19.97 -1.66
C LEU A 116 -2.24 -20.02 -0.16
N LYS A 117 -0.99 -19.78 0.21
CA LYS A 117 -0.53 -19.70 1.60
C LYS A 117 -0.11 -18.28 1.97
N ALA A 118 0.52 -17.57 1.05
CA ALA A 118 0.81 -16.15 1.20
C ALA A 118 0.91 -15.49 -0.17
N ALA A 119 0.69 -14.17 -0.23
CA ALA A 119 0.89 -13.36 -1.40
C ALA A 119 1.59 -12.06 -1.03
N PHE A 120 2.44 -11.57 -1.94
CA PHE A 120 3.31 -10.42 -1.72
C PHE A 120 3.21 -9.46 -2.90
N THR A 121 3.27 -8.17 -2.60
CA THR A 121 3.29 -7.10 -3.61
C THR A 121 4.15 -5.93 -3.13
N GLY A 122 4.43 -5.02 -4.06
CA GLY A 122 5.34 -3.92 -3.88
C GLY A 122 6.81 -4.31 -4.12
N SER A 123 7.70 -3.32 -4.03
CA SER A 123 9.13 -3.45 -4.34
C SER A 123 9.89 -4.40 -3.43
N GLY A 124 9.57 -4.40 -2.14
CA GLY A 124 10.16 -5.32 -1.17
C GLY A 124 9.47 -6.68 -1.16
N GLY A 125 8.43 -6.90 -1.99
CA GLY A 125 7.65 -8.13 -2.03
C GLY A 125 8.49 -9.39 -2.29
N LYS A 126 9.54 -9.30 -3.12
CA LYS A 126 10.47 -10.43 -3.35
C LYS A 126 11.27 -10.78 -2.11
N ALA A 127 11.88 -9.78 -1.46
CA ALA A 127 12.65 -9.98 -0.24
C ALA A 127 11.76 -10.49 0.91
N ALA A 128 10.54 -9.96 1.02
CA ALA A 128 9.55 -10.44 1.96
C ALA A 128 9.18 -11.91 1.69
N ALA A 129 8.92 -12.28 0.43
CA ALA A 129 8.60 -13.65 0.07
C ALA A 129 9.73 -14.63 0.42
N GLU A 130 10.99 -14.29 0.08
CA GLU A 130 12.16 -15.10 0.41
C GLU A 130 12.30 -15.35 1.91
N SER A 131 12.12 -14.30 2.73
CA SER A 131 12.17 -14.43 4.19
C SER A 131 10.96 -15.18 4.76
N TRP A 132 9.77 -14.95 4.22
CA TRP A 132 8.55 -15.58 4.70
C TRP A 132 8.57 -17.09 4.47
N VAL A 133 9.10 -17.58 3.34
CA VAL A 133 9.19 -19.02 3.06
C VAL A 133 9.98 -19.78 4.13
N VAL A 134 10.98 -19.13 4.74
CA VAL A 134 11.81 -19.73 5.79
C VAL A 134 11.19 -19.55 7.18
N THR A 135 10.62 -18.38 7.45
CA THR A 135 10.23 -17.97 8.80
C THR A 135 8.73 -18.15 9.10
N GLN A 136 7.90 -18.20 8.05
CA GLN A 136 6.44 -18.17 8.11
C GLN A 136 5.89 -17.02 8.96
N CYS A 137 6.64 -15.92 9.08
CA CYS A 137 6.31 -14.77 9.89
C CYS A 137 6.33 -13.49 9.05
N SER A 138 5.15 -12.89 8.84
CA SER A 138 4.99 -11.70 8.01
C SER A 138 5.73 -10.47 8.57
N ARG A 139 5.88 -10.36 9.90
CA ARG A 139 6.66 -9.28 10.52
C ARG A 139 8.14 -9.40 10.20
N THR A 140 8.73 -10.58 10.41
CA THR A 140 10.13 -10.86 10.06
C THR A 140 10.38 -10.67 8.58
N ALA A 141 9.44 -11.11 7.73
CA ALA A 141 9.50 -10.91 6.29
C ALA A 141 9.51 -9.43 5.90
N LEU A 142 8.70 -8.58 6.53
CA LEU A 142 8.73 -7.15 6.27
C LEU A 142 10.04 -6.50 6.72
N THR A 143 10.56 -6.87 7.90
CA THR A 143 11.86 -6.38 8.37
C THR A 143 12.97 -6.72 7.38
N ALA A 144 13.01 -7.96 6.89
CA ALA A 144 13.97 -8.38 5.86
C ALA A 144 13.79 -7.61 4.53
N ALA A 145 12.56 -7.24 4.18
CA ALA A 145 12.30 -6.41 3.01
C ALA A 145 12.85 -4.99 3.20
N ALA A 146 12.62 -4.36 4.36
CA ALA A 146 13.12 -3.01 4.68
C ALA A 146 14.66 -2.89 4.64
N GLU A 147 15.38 -3.96 4.97
CA GLU A 147 16.85 -3.99 4.88
C GLU A 147 17.36 -3.88 3.43
N ARG A 148 16.59 -4.41 2.48
CA ARG A 148 17.00 -4.51 1.06
C ARG A 148 16.38 -3.43 0.20
N ASP A 149 15.16 -3.04 0.50
CA ASP A 149 14.35 -2.10 -0.27
C ASP A 149 14.26 -0.73 0.43
N PRO A 150 14.91 0.33 -0.10
CA PRO A 150 14.88 1.67 0.50
C PRO A 150 13.49 2.31 0.49
N PHE A 151 12.53 1.68 -0.17
CA PHE A 151 11.17 2.14 -0.21
C PHE A 151 10.24 1.47 0.82
N THR A 152 10.72 0.47 1.55
CA THR A 152 9.94 -0.24 2.55
C THR A 152 10.32 0.23 3.95
N SER A 153 9.33 0.64 4.75
CA SER A 153 9.52 0.90 6.19
C SER A 153 9.65 -0.40 6.99
N ASN A 154 10.39 -0.35 8.08
CA ASN A 154 10.36 -1.40 9.12
C ASN A 154 9.16 -1.24 10.09
N ILE A 155 8.45 -0.11 10.02
CA ILE A 155 7.21 0.14 10.74
C ILE A 155 6.04 -0.37 9.90
N HIS A 156 5.12 -1.09 10.53
CA HIS A 156 4.06 -1.81 9.82
C HIS A 156 2.67 -1.62 10.40
N LYS A 157 1.69 -1.76 9.51
CA LYS A 157 0.28 -1.81 9.82
C LYS A 157 -0.26 -3.19 9.48
N TYR A 158 -1.12 -3.72 10.33
CA TYR A 158 -1.64 -5.07 10.17
C TYR A 158 -3.10 -5.18 10.61
N VAL A 159 -3.79 -6.16 10.04
CA VAL A 159 -5.10 -6.63 10.48
C VAL A 159 -5.01 -8.15 10.62
N ASP A 160 -5.28 -8.64 11.83
CA ASP A 160 -5.35 -10.06 12.17
C ASP A 160 -6.81 -10.52 12.11
N PHE A 161 -7.11 -11.45 11.20
CA PHE A 161 -8.47 -11.95 10.97
C PHE A 161 -8.90 -13.01 11.98
N ASN A 162 -7.97 -13.61 12.72
CA ASN A 162 -8.30 -14.55 13.80
C ASN A 162 -8.77 -13.82 15.05
N SER A 163 -7.98 -12.84 15.49
CA SER A 163 -8.24 -12.14 16.75
C SER A 163 -9.08 -10.87 16.58
N GLY A 164 -9.26 -10.40 15.35
CA GLY A 164 -9.85 -9.09 15.04
C GLY A 164 -8.93 -7.92 15.42
N LYS A 165 -7.73 -8.18 15.95
CA LYS A 165 -6.81 -7.12 16.36
C LYS A 165 -6.22 -6.42 15.15
N THR A 166 -6.10 -5.12 15.26
CA THR A 166 -5.49 -4.26 14.26
C THR A 166 -4.72 -3.13 14.93
N ASN A 167 -3.68 -2.63 14.26
CA ASN A 167 -3.03 -1.36 14.60
C ASN A 167 -3.21 -0.29 13.49
N VAL A 168 -4.12 -0.57 12.55
CA VAL A 168 -4.68 0.37 11.58
C VAL A 168 -5.59 1.33 12.36
N LYS A 169 -5.30 2.64 12.28
CA LYS A 169 -6.07 3.70 12.95
C LYS A 169 -7.37 3.98 12.19
N ASP A 170 -8.16 4.92 12.70
CA ASP A 170 -9.31 5.46 12.00
C ASP A 170 -8.91 5.97 10.59
N PRO A 171 -9.80 5.81 9.60
CA PRO A 171 -9.44 6.07 8.22
C PRO A 171 -9.23 7.56 7.95
N VAL A 172 -7.98 7.93 7.66
CA VAL A 172 -7.64 9.23 7.07
C VAL A 172 -7.64 9.11 5.54
N TYR A 173 -8.39 9.99 4.89
CA TYR A 173 -8.49 10.09 3.42
C TYR A 173 -8.04 11.46 2.89
N ASP A 174 -7.44 12.30 3.72
CA ASP A 174 -6.82 13.55 3.30
C ASP A 174 -5.36 13.30 2.90
N TYR A 175 -5.03 13.50 1.62
CA TYR A 175 -3.66 13.30 1.12
C TYR A 175 -2.67 14.28 1.76
N THR A 176 -3.12 15.48 2.17
CA THR A 176 -2.24 16.53 2.71
C THR A 176 -1.52 16.09 3.98
N CYS A 177 -2.10 15.16 4.76
CA CYS A 177 -1.41 14.65 5.95
C CYS A 177 -0.11 13.91 5.61
N ILE A 178 0.02 13.31 4.43
CA ILE A 178 1.28 12.70 3.97
C ILE A 178 2.29 13.81 3.67
N THR A 179 1.90 14.82 2.89
CA THR A 179 2.80 15.91 2.49
C THR A 179 3.26 16.72 3.70
N ASP A 180 2.35 17.02 4.63
CA ASP A 180 2.66 17.74 5.87
C ASP A 180 3.61 16.93 6.74
N SER A 181 3.41 15.61 6.86
CA SER A 181 4.30 14.74 7.62
C SER A 181 5.71 14.71 7.00
N ILE A 182 5.83 14.74 5.67
CA ILE A 182 7.13 14.85 4.99
C ILE A 182 7.77 16.22 5.25
N ILE A 183 7.03 17.32 5.07
CA ILE A 183 7.53 18.69 5.22
C ILE A 183 8.04 18.95 6.65
N HIS A 184 7.34 18.43 7.66
CA HIS A 184 7.60 18.72 9.07
C HIS A 184 8.48 17.69 9.78
N GLY A 185 8.48 16.43 9.33
CA GLY A 185 9.18 15.34 10.02
C GLY A 185 9.78 14.29 9.10
N GLY A 186 9.81 14.53 7.79
CA GLY A 186 10.33 13.59 6.82
C GLY A 186 11.84 13.48 6.81
N TYR A 187 12.30 12.55 5.97
CA TYR A 187 13.70 12.21 5.77
C TYR A 187 14.06 12.28 4.30
N ILE A 188 15.35 12.39 4.03
CA ILE A 188 15.92 12.32 2.70
C ILE A 188 17.10 11.35 2.71
N MET A 189 17.23 10.56 1.64
CA MET A 189 18.41 9.72 1.42
C MET A 189 18.80 9.67 -0.05
N THR A 190 20.08 9.37 -0.32
CA THR A 190 20.52 8.97 -1.66
C THR A 190 20.24 7.47 -1.85
N LEU A 191 19.82 7.06 -3.04
CA LEU A 191 19.57 5.63 -3.32
C LEU A 191 20.86 4.80 -3.37
N ASN A 192 22.02 5.43 -3.59
CA ASN A 192 23.31 4.77 -3.69
C ASN A 192 23.89 4.42 -2.32
N ASP A 193 23.95 5.40 -1.41
CA ASP A 193 24.66 5.24 -0.14
C ASP A 193 23.72 4.89 1.01
N LYS A 194 22.41 5.06 0.81
CA LYS A 194 21.33 4.81 1.79
C LYS A 194 21.54 5.56 3.12
N GLU A 195 22.34 6.62 3.11
CA GLU A 195 22.49 7.51 4.27
C GLU A 195 21.21 8.33 4.44
N ILE A 196 20.61 8.23 5.62
CA ILE A 196 19.33 8.88 5.94
C ILE A 196 19.61 10.13 6.77
N LEU A 197 19.14 11.28 6.28
CA LEU A 197 19.16 12.55 7.00
C LEU A 197 17.73 13.01 7.26
N LYS A 198 17.50 13.73 8.36
CA LYS A 198 16.24 14.47 8.51
C LYS A 198 16.15 15.51 7.41
N LEU A 199 14.97 15.68 6.84
CA LEU A 199 14.76 16.66 5.78
C LEU A 199 15.16 18.06 6.24
N SER A 200 14.86 18.42 7.49
CA SER A 200 15.22 19.72 8.09
C SER A 200 16.73 19.97 8.21
N GLU A 201 17.55 18.93 8.16
CA GLU A 201 19.01 19.01 8.26
C GLU A 201 19.69 19.01 6.89
N SER A 202 18.93 18.77 5.81
CA SER A 202 19.44 18.72 4.45
C SER A 202 19.58 20.12 3.83
N PRO A 203 20.64 20.39 3.04
CA PRO A 203 20.73 21.63 2.28
C PRO A 203 19.61 21.77 1.22
N LEU A 204 18.92 20.67 0.90
CA LEU A 204 17.81 20.62 -0.07
C LEU A 204 16.43 20.85 0.56
N ALA A 205 16.38 21.09 1.88
CA ALA A 205 15.13 21.16 2.65
C ALA A 205 14.09 22.10 2.03
N GLU A 206 14.47 23.36 1.80
CA GLU A 206 13.54 24.39 1.32
C GLU A 206 13.08 24.12 -0.11
N THR A 207 13.97 23.66 -0.99
CA THR A 207 13.62 23.27 -2.36
C THR A 207 12.58 22.14 -2.36
N ILE A 208 12.78 21.11 -1.53
CA ILE A 208 11.87 19.97 -1.44
C ILE A 208 10.52 20.38 -0.84
N LYS A 209 10.52 21.17 0.23
CA LYS A 209 9.28 21.66 0.85
C LYS A 209 8.45 22.50 -0.11
N LEU A 210 9.10 23.39 -0.87
CA LEU A 210 8.43 24.19 -1.90
C LEU A 210 7.83 23.29 -2.99
N ALA A 211 8.55 22.26 -3.45
CA ALA A 211 8.06 21.33 -4.46
C ALA A 211 6.84 20.51 -3.99
N PHE A 212 6.79 20.12 -2.71
CA PHE A 212 5.58 19.50 -2.15
C PHE A 212 4.44 20.52 -2.02
N ALA A 213 4.72 21.74 -1.56
CA ALA A 213 3.71 22.79 -1.39
C ALA A 213 3.10 23.28 -2.72
N SER A 214 3.88 23.28 -3.81
CA SER A 214 3.41 23.62 -5.17
C SER A 214 2.70 22.45 -5.86
N GLY A 215 2.87 21.22 -5.37
CA GLY A 215 2.39 20.00 -6.02
C GLY A 215 3.29 19.46 -7.13
N ASP A 216 4.49 20.03 -7.32
CA ASP A 216 5.49 19.52 -8.27
C ASP A 216 6.05 18.15 -7.85
N LEU A 217 6.01 17.85 -6.55
CA LEU A 217 6.39 16.57 -5.99
C LEU A 217 5.21 15.93 -5.27
N ALA A 218 4.93 14.66 -5.60
CA ALA A 218 3.87 13.87 -4.99
C ALA A 218 4.44 12.61 -4.32
N ALA A 219 4.15 12.45 -3.04
CA ALA A 219 4.36 11.21 -2.31
C ALA A 219 3.41 10.13 -2.80
N SER A 220 3.94 8.92 -2.97
CA SER A 220 3.20 7.75 -3.42
C SER A 220 3.64 6.51 -2.63
N ALA A 221 2.87 5.43 -2.80
CA ALA A 221 3.19 4.09 -2.34
C ALA A 221 3.48 3.17 -3.55
N PRO A 222 4.56 3.41 -4.32
CA PRO A 222 4.65 2.79 -5.63
C PRO A 222 4.82 1.27 -5.55
N SER A 223 4.27 0.58 -6.52
CA SER A 223 4.40 -0.86 -6.65
C SER A 223 4.58 -1.19 -8.12
N PRO A 224 5.43 -2.16 -8.49
CA PRO A 224 5.49 -2.66 -9.86
C PRO A 224 4.12 -3.10 -10.38
N SER A 225 3.20 -3.49 -9.49
CA SER A 225 1.82 -3.82 -9.87
C SER A 225 1.04 -2.69 -10.51
N VAL A 226 1.36 -1.43 -10.20
CA VAL A 226 0.65 -0.30 -10.80
C VAL A 226 0.93 -0.21 -12.30
N THR A 227 2.17 -0.44 -12.72
CA THR A 227 2.56 -0.37 -14.14
C THR A 227 2.25 -1.66 -14.89
N ASP A 228 2.35 -2.80 -14.22
CA ASP A 228 2.32 -4.12 -14.86
C ASP A 228 0.91 -4.70 -14.99
N THR A 229 -0.13 -4.00 -14.53
CA THR A 229 -1.47 -4.57 -14.39
C THR A 229 -2.52 -3.55 -14.78
N GLU A 230 -3.09 -3.76 -15.96
CA GLU A 230 -4.07 -2.86 -16.57
C GLU A 230 -5.47 -3.03 -15.98
N TRP A 231 -6.19 -1.92 -15.81
CA TRP A 231 -7.58 -1.88 -15.39
C TRP A 231 -8.56 -2.17 -16.54
N THR A 232 -8.56 -3.43 -17.00
CA THR A 232 -9.47 -3.88 -18.06
C THR A 232 -10.94 -3.85 -17.62
N PRO A 233 -11.91 -3.84 -18.56
CA PRO A 233 -13.32 -3.94 -18.23
C PRO A 233 -13.67 -5.14 -17.33
N GLU A 234 -13.01 -6.28 -17.53
CA GLU A 234 -13.22 -7.50 -16.74
C GLU A 234 -12.77 -7.32 -15.29
N LYS A 235 -11.66 -6.61 -15.06
CA LYS A 235 -11.20 -6.30 -13.70
C LYS A 235 -12.11 -5.30 -13.01
N LYS A 236 -12.58 -4.28 -13.74
CA LYS A 236 -13.57 -3.34 -13.19
C LYS A 236 -14.84 -4.08 -12.81
N GLU A 237 -15.32 -5.02 -13.63
CA GLU A 237 -16.49 -5.82 -13.28
C GLU A 237 -16.24 -6.80 -12.12
N SER A 238 -15.08 -7.45 -12.08
CA SER A 238 -14.66 -8.26 -10.93
C SER A 238 -14.65 -7.43 -9.64
N LEU A 239 -14.18 -6.18 -9.69
CA LEU A 239 -14.24 -5.28 -8.55
C LEU A 239 -15.68 -4.99 -8.16
N ARG A 240 -16.57 -4.64 -9.10
CA ARG A 240 -18.00 -4.44 -8.78
C ARG A 240 -18.63 -5.64 -8.10
N ALA A 241 -18.32 -6.86 -8.58
CA ALA A 241 -18.80 -8.09 -7.97
C ALA A 241 -18.26 -8.26 -6.53
N ALA A 242 -16.97 -8.01 -6.32
CA ALA A 242 -16.36 -8.05 -5.00
C ALA A 242 -16.98 -7.02 -4.04
N ILE A 243 -17.27 -5.81 -4.50
CA ILE A 243 -17.91 -4.77 -3.68
C ILE A 243 -19.34 -5.15 -3.30
N ARG A 244 -20.11 -5.73 -4.22
CA ARG A 244 -21.42 -6.30 -3.88
C ARG A 244 -21.29 -7.38 -2.80
N GLU A 245 -20.24 -8.18 -2.83
CA GLU A 245 -19.99 -9.17 -1.78
C GLU A 245 -19.60 -8.53 -0.44
N VAL A 246 -18.73 -7.51 -0.47
CA VAL A 246 -18.38 -6.73 0.73
C VAL A 246 -19.63 -6.14 1.37
N ARG A 247 -20.53 -5.54 0.58
CA ARG A 247 -21.77 -4.96 1.11
C ARG A 247 -22.63 -5.99 1.84
N LYS A 248 -22.75 -7.22 1.31
CA LYS A 248 -23.44 -8.31 2.00
C LYS A 248 -22.73 -8.72 3.29
N LEU A 249 -21.41 -8.92 3.24
CA LEU A 249 -20.59 -9.27 4.40
C LEU A 249 -20.72 -8.23 5.52
N GLU A 250 -20.83 -6.95 5.16
CA GLU A 250 -20.97 -5.81 6.09
C GLU A 250 -22.44 -5.54 6.48
N GLY A 251 -23.41 -6.29 5.95
CA GLY A 251 -24.83 -6.12 6.26
C GLY A 251 -25.45 -4.82 5.72
N LEU A 252 -24.90 -4.26 4.64
CA LEU A 252 -25.29 -2.97 4.05
C LEU A 252 -26.36 -3.07 2.95
N ASP A 253 -26.77 -4.28 2.58
CA ASP A 253 -27.80 -4.53 1.56
C ASP A 253 -29.21 -4.76 2.18
N GLN A 254 -29.52 -4.06 3.29
CA GLN A 254 -30.84 -4.09 3.92
C GLN A 254 -31.82 -3.11 3.28
#